data_AF-A0A514XL66-F1
#
_entry.id   AF-A0A514XL66-F1
#
_cell.length_a   1.000
_cell.length_b   1.000
_cell.length_c   1.000
_cell.angle_alpha   90.00
_cell.angle_beta   90.00
_cell.angle_gamma   90.00
#
_symmetry.space_group_name_H-M   'P 1'
#
loop_
_entity.id
_entity.type
_entity.pdbx_description
1 polymer ?
#
loop_
_entity_poly.entity_id
_entity_poly.type
_entity_poly.pdbx_seq_one_letter_code
_entity_poly.pdbx_strand_id
1 'polypeptide(L)'
;MFLRLNFWFGIVLIFCLSQKVLAAPTPDKANEKTTFSMVISGIDQVLKDLGNDNVFNSQTCPTYINKITDWLFYLPADQLVPHNPQEIAFLKSNGDSIIQKIFLLRLKLHERLKDFDKANNLTDACVLKIREGLQYARFTNEYIIEWMVHNKVITFEETPILAGSFPFVLKDPSLDKIELTPGDVLLIRGKSFVSAMIARIGDEEGNFSHLAIVGQDDKGELQIVESLIQEGVVVTPLDKWRKAQDSRVALFRLPDKILAKKAARLVYQWGLTHAEYDFAMDDSHYDRAFCSEVVRYAFDKASDGKLIVPKYRSHVSKFKDGPYPKSLGVTQATLFAPYDIEVDPRFQYLAEGTFYPLLRQVRIQDSILQCIYEWMIKKDYTFYEPWWLGTEATLGKGLRFLGFMKDQMPTYMPKETIKTILLFEGVSDSLEKNLFEKEKAFYQKRGYPPSFQDMMLANEQKRKEDCALYEKGKKSEFHSFFRGKGCN
;
A
#
# COMPACT_ATOMS: atom_id res chain seq x y z
N MET A 1 -3.58 -35.69 -50.83
CA MET A 1 -2.47 -36.41 -50.18
C MET A 1 -1.27 -35.48 -50.18
N PHE A 2 -0.91 -34.94 -49.00
CA PHE A 2 0.17 -33.97 -48.72
C PHE A 2 0.08 -32.59 -49.42
N LEU A 3 0.57 -31.46 -48.91
CA LEU A 3 0.76 -30.86 -47.58
C LEU A 3 1.40 -29.48 -47.88
N ARG A 4 1.12 -28.44 -47.06
CA ARG A 4 1.90 -27.17 -46.88
C ARG A 4 1.82 -26.12 -48.01
N LEU A 5 1.89 -24.82 -47.76
CA LEU A 5 1.75 -23.92 -46.60
C LEU A 5 1.86 -22.53 -47.26
N ASN A 6 0.94 -21.60 -47.01
CA ASN A 6 1.19 -20.15 -47.08
C ASN A 6 -0.07 -19.44 -46.59
N PHE A 7 -0.10 -19.18 -45.28
CA PHE A 7 -1.06 -18.30 -44.64
C PHE A 7 -0.26 -17.50 -43.62
N TRP A 8 0.15 -16.29 -43.97
CA TRP A 8 0.67 -15.31 -43.02
C TRP A 8 0.67 -13.94 -43.70
N PHE A 9 -0.42 -13.19 -43.53
CA PHE A 9 -0.45 -11.72 -43.52
C PHE A 9 -1.84 -11.29 -43.08
N GLY A 10 -1.96 -10.81 -41.85
CA GLY A 10 -3.20 -10.26 -41.30
C GLY A 10 -3.47 -10.75 -39.88
N ILE A 11 -2.89 -10.05 -38.90
CA ILE A 11 -3.34 -9.77 -37.52
C ILE A 11 -2.07 -9.38 -36.74
N VAL A 12 -1.66 -8.12 -36.89
CA VAL A 12 -0.76 -7.41 -35.96
C VAL A 12 -1.26 -5.97 -35.90
N LEU A 13 -2.36 -5.75 -35.17
CA LEU A 13 -2.85 -4.39 -34.86
C LEU A 13 -3.87 -4.38 -33.72
N ILE A 14 -3.69 -5.20 -32.68
CA ILE A 14 -4.38 -5.06 -31.39
C ILE A 14 -3.44 -5.55 -30.27
N PHE A 15 -2.30 -4.88 -30.06
CA PHE A 15 -1.46 -5.03 -28.85
C PHE A 15 -0.44 -3.87 -28.83
N CYS A 16 -0.91 -2.62 -28.61
CA CYS A 16 0.02 -1.50 -28.44
C CYS A 16 -0.56 -0.25 -27.76
N LEU A 17 -1.52 -0.40 -26.84
CA LEU A 17 -2.06 0.73 -26.04
C LEU A 17 -2.13 0.37 -24.55
N SER A 18 -0.97 0.13 -23.92
CA SER A 18 -0.80 0.36 -22.47
C SER A 18 0.65 0.65 -22.04
N GLN A 19 1.60 0.81 -22.97
CA GLN A 19 2.91 1.39 -22.65
C GLN A 19 2.86 2.91 -22.85
N LYS A 20 2.19 3.62 -21.93
CA LYS A 20 2.49 5.06 -21.77
C LYS A 20 3.90 5.16 -21.21
N VAL A 21 4.81 5.47 -22.12
CA VAL A 21 6.16 5.96 -21.89
C VAL A 21 6.11 7.08 -20.85
N LEU A 22 6.39 6.75 -19.59
CA LEU A 22 6.82 7.74 -18.59
C LEU A 22 8.31 8.01 -18.81
N ALA A 23 8.65 8.62 -19.95
CA ALA A 23 9.63 9.69 -19.87
C ALA A 23 9.01 10.68 -18.89
N ALA A 24 9.69 11.04 -17.80
CA ALA A 24 9.19 12.05 -16.88
C ALA A 24 8.67 13.22 -17.72
N PRO A 25 7.35 13.50 -17.75
CA PRO A 25 6.88 14.64 -18.49
C PRO A 25 7.63 15.83 -17.90
N THR A 26 8.16 16.67 -18.79
CA THR A 26 8.73 17.95 -18.36
C THR A 26 7.69 18.66 -17.47
N PRO A 27 8.11 19.37 -16.41
CA PRO A 27 7.21 20.04 -15.46
C PRO A 27 6.16 20.96 -16.10
N ASP A 28 6.29 21.28 -17.39
CA ASP A 28 5.41 22.11 -18.22
C ASP A 28 3.94 21.68 -18.35
N LYS A 29 3.49 20.55 -17.77
CA LYS A 29 2.08 20.14 -17.87
C LYS A 29 1.22 20.39 -16.62
N ALA A 30 1.81 20.77 -15.50
CA ALA A 30 1.05 21.43 -14.45
C ALA A 30 0.86 22.89 -14.87
N ASN A 31 -0.30 23.21 -15.47
CA ASN A 31 -0.68 24.58 -15.80
C ASN A 31 -0.38 25.49 -14.60
N GLU A 32 0.37 26.59 -14.82
CA GLU A 32 0.69 27.66 -13.86
C GLU A 32 -0.54 28.29 -13.15
N LYS A 33 -1.76 27.83 -13.45
CA LYS A 33 -3.03 28.32 -12.91
C LYS A 33 -3.65 27.43 -11.83
N THR A 34 -3.04 26.29 -11.49
CA THR A 34 -3.63 25.40 -10.49
C THR A 34 -3.44 25.98 -9.09
N THR A 35 -4.53 26.13 -8.33
CA THR A 35 -4.52 26.70 -6.98
C THR A 35 -5.04 25.69 -5.95
N PHE A 36 -4.74 25.93 -4.67
CA PHE A 36 -5.31 25.13 -3.57
C PHE A 36 -6.85 25.09 -3.63
N SER A 37 -7.49 26.22 -3.95
CA SER A 37 -8.94 26.29 -4.17
C SER A 37 -9.44 25.35 -5.29
N MET A 38 -8.65 25.15 -6.36
CA MET A 38 -8.97 24.18 -7.40
C MET A 38 -8.88 22.74 -6.90
N VAL A 39 -7.92 22.41 -6.03
CA VAL A 39 -7.85 21.09 -5.39
C VAL A 39 -9.10 20.83 -4.56
N ILE A 40 -9.50 21.82 -3.74
CA ILE A 40 -10.68 21.66 -2.88
C ILE A 40 -11.98 21.55 -3.69
N SER A 41 -12.18 22.42 -4.67
CA SER A 41 -13.37 22.33 -5.54
C SER A 41 -13.36 21.08 -6.41
N GLY A 42 -12.18 20.55 -6.75
CA GLY A 42 -12.00 19.25 -7.41
C GLY A 42 -12.57 18.09 -6.59
N ILE A 43 -12.43 18.09 -5.26
CA ILE A 43 -13.00 17.05 -4.40
C ILE A 43 -14.53 17.01 -4.53
N ASP A 44 -15.18 18.18 -4.50
CA ASP A 44 -16.64 18.28 -4.65
C ASP A 44 -17.09 17.85 -6.04
N GLN A 45 -16.34 18.21 -7.08
CA GLN A 45 -16.62 17.79 -8.45
C GLN A 45 -16.50 16.27 -8.60
N VAL A 46 -15.47 15.64 -8.03
CA VAL A 46 -15.30 14.19 -8.08
C VAL A 46 -16.44 13.48 -7.35
N LEU A 47 -16.81 13.93 -6.15
CA LEU A 47 -17.96 13.37 -5.43
C LEU A 47 -19.25 13.43 -6.25
N LYS A 48 -19.49 14.56 -6.93
CA LYS A 48 -20.64 14.74 -7.82
C LYS A 48 -20.59 13.79 -9.01
N ASP A 49 -19.43 13.69 -9.66
CA ASP A 49 -19.24 12.84 -10.85
C ASP A 49 -19.37 11.35 -10.53
N LEU A 50 -18.88 10.89 -9.37
CA LEU A 50 -19.04 9.51 -8.90
C LEU A 50 -20.51 9.11 -8.73
N GLY A 51 -21.39 10.07 -8.48
CA GLY A 51 -22.85 9.88 -8.41
C GLY A 51 -23.58 10.01 -9.75
N ASN A 52 -22.87 10.24 -10.86
CA ASN A 52 -23.48 10.45 -12.18
C ASN A 52 -23.03 9.37 -13.17
N ASP A 53 -23.92 8.42 -13.48
CA ASP A 53 -23.65 7.30 -14.38
C ASP A 53 -23.25 7.72 -15.82
N ASN A 54 -23.62 8.93 -16.25
CA ASN A 54 -23.20 9.46 -17.55
C ASN A 54 -21.73 9.91 -17.56
N VAL A 55 -21.15 10.18 -16.40
CA VAL A 55 -19.76 10.62 -16.23
C VAL A 55 -18.90 9.46 -15.73
N PHE A 56 -19.33 8.78 -14.67
CA PHE A 56 -18.61 7.71 -14.01
C PHE A 56 -19.40 6.39 -14.03
N ASN A 57 -19.06 5.52 -14.98
CA ASN A 57 -19.58 4.16 -15.10
C ASN A 57 -18.42 3.17 -15.30
N SER A 58 -18.71 1.88 -15.41
CA SER A 58 -17.67 0.85 -15.52
C SER A 58 -16.74 1.00 -16.72
N GLN A 59 -17.20 1.63 -17.81
CA GLN A 59 -16.41 1.87 -19.01
C GLN A 59 -15.54 3.13 -18.89
N THR A 60 -16.08 4.20 -18.30
CA THR A 60 -15.34 5.46 -18.11
C THR A 60 -14.48 5.48 -16.86
N CYS A 61 -14.71 4.56 -15.92
CA CYS A 61 -14.01 4.48 -14.64
C CYS A 61 -12.48 4.54 -14.74
N PRO A 62 -11.81 3.72 -15.59
CA PRO A 62 -10.35 3.74 -15.66
C PRO A 62 -9.80 5.07 -16.15
N THR A 63 -10.40 5.64 -17.19
CA THR A 63 -9.92 6.90 -17.79
C THR A 63 -10.25 8.10 -16.91
N TYR A 64 -11.40 8.09 -16.24
CA TYR A 64 -11.81 9.12 -15.29
C TYR A 64 -10.84 9.19 -14.11
N ILE A 65 -10.58 8.06 -13.43
CA ILE A 65 -9.70 8.05 -12.26
C ILE A 65 -8.27 8.40 -12.66
N ASN A 66 -7.75 7.79 -13.74
CA ASN A 66 -6.40 8.08 -14.22
C ASN A 66 -6.20 9.58 -14.53
N LYS A 67 -7.23 10.27 -15.06
CA LYS A 67 -7.14 11.72 -15.30
C LYS A 67 -6.91 12.50 -14.01
N ILE A 68 -7.55 12.09 -12.92
CA ILE A 68 -7.45 12.77 -11.62
C ILE A 68 -6.14 12.40 -10.92
N THR A 69 -5.79 11.11 -10.91
CA THR A 69 -4.57 10.63 -10.23
C THR A 69 -3.31 11.10 -10.94
N ASP A 70 -3.27 11.11 -12.27
CA ASP A 70 -2.17 11.72 -13.03
C ASP A 70 -2.02 13.21 -12.65
N TRP A 71 -3.13 13.95 -12.58
CA TRP A 71 -3.10 15.36 -12.20
C TRP A 71 -2.60 15.58 -10.77
N LEU A 72 -3.04 14.76 -9.81
CA LEU A 72 -2.56 14.82 -8.42
C LEU A 72 -1.08 14.43 -8.28
N PHE A 73 -0.63 13.44 -9.04
CA PHE A 73 0.77 12.98 -9.01
C PHE A 73 1.75 14.07 -9.44
N TYR A 74 1.40 14.83 -10.47
CA TYR A 74 2.21 15.94 -10.98
C TYR A 74 1.98 17.27 -10.26
N LEU A 75 1.15 17.27 -9.21
CA LEU A 75 0.80 18.47 -8.50
C LEU A 75 1.97 18.90 -7.58
N PRO A 76 2.52 20.11 -7.73
CA PRO A 76 3.54 20.61 -6.82
C PRO A 76 3.03 20.72 -5.38
N ALA A 77 3.95 20.61 -4.43
CA ALA A 77 3.62 20.62 -2.99
C ALA A 77 2.87 21.89 -2.57
N ASP A 78 3.21 23.03 -3.16
CA ASP A 78 2.66 24.35 -2.84
C ASP A 78 1.21 24.54 -3.31
N GLN A 79 0.70 23.63 -4.15
CA GLN A 79 -0.70 23.58 -4.56
C GLN A 79 -1.53 22.62 -3.70
N LEU A 80 -0.88 21.70 -2.95
CA LEU A 80 -1.53 20.77 -2.01
C LEU A 80 -1.81 21.39 -0.65
N VAL A 81 -1.19 22.52 -0.33
CA VAL A 81 -1.35 23.25 0.95
C VAL A 81 -1.70 24.71 0.68
N PRO A 82 -2.37 25.40 1.64
CA PRO A 82 -2.70 26.81 1.46
C PRO A 82 -1.44 27.68 1.50
N HIS A 83 -1.31 28.64 0.58
CA HIS A 83 -0.11 29.49 0.45
C HIS A 83 -0.35 30.97 0.78
N ASN A 84 -1.61 31.44 0.74
CA ASN A 84 -1.96 32.82 1.03
C ASN A 84 -2.91 32.94 2.26
N PRO A 85 -3.02 34.12 2.89
CA PRO A 85 -3.84 34.29 4.10
C PRO A 85 -5.31 33.86 3.94
N GLN A 86 -5.90 34.06 2.75
CA GLN A 86 -7.28 33.69 2.47
C GLN A 86 -7.46 32.17 2.45
N GLU A 87 -6.55 31.44 1.79
CA GLU A 87 -6.57 29.98 1.76
C GLU A 87 -6.27 29.37 3.13
N ILE A 88 -5.36 29.98 3.91
CA ILE A 88 -5.07 29.56 5.28
C ILE A 88 -6.32 29.70 6.15
N ALA A 89 -7.01 30.85 6.07
CA ALA A 89 -8.25 31.07 6.80
C ALA A 89 -9.34 30.09 6.33
N PHE A 90 -9.43 29.82 5.02
CA PHE A 90 -10.36 28.87 4.47
C PHE A 90 -10.10 27.44 4.99
N LEU A 91 -8.85 26.96 4.96
CA LEU A 91 -8.53 25.62 5.44
C LEU A 91 -8.72 25.49 6.95
N LYS A 92 -8.41 26.54 7.74
CA LYS A 92 -8.71 26.54 9.18
C LYS A 92 -10.20 26.37 9.47
N SER A 93 -11.06 27.02 8.69
CA SER A 93 -12.51 26.97 8.89
C SER A 93 -13.20 25.76 8.25
N ASN A 94 -12.58 25.13 7.25
CA ASN A 94 -13.22 24.08 6.43
C ASN A 94 -12.46 22.74 6.44
N GLY A 95 -11.32 22.64 7.12
CA GLY A 95 -10.44 21.46 7.10
C GLY A 95 -11.17 20.17 7.47
N ASP A 96 -12.01 20.20 8.49
CA ASP A 96 -12.82 19.06 8.90
C ASP A 96 -13.77 18.59 7.78
N SER A 97 -14.46 19.54 7.14
CA SER A 97 -15.35 19.24 6.01
C SER A 97 -14.59 18.65 4.83
N ILE A 98 -13.38 19.15 4.54
CA ILE A 98 -12.55 18.66 3.45
C ILE A 98 -12.07 17.22 3.73
N ILE A 99 -11.56 16.95 4.94
CA ILE A 99 -11.13 15.61 5.39
C ILE A 99 -12.31 14.62 5.28
N GLN A 100 -13.49 15.03 5.76
CA GLN A 100 -14.70 14.20 5.67
C GLN A 100 -15.07 13.91 4.21
N LYS A 101 -15.03 14.91 3.33
CA LYS A 101 -15.31 14.73 1.89
C LYS A 101 -14.33 13.78 1.21
N ILE A 102 -13.04 13.84 1.54
CA ILE A 102 -12.05 12.91 1.02
C ILE A 102 -12.30 11.48 1.51
N PHE A 103 -12.75 11.30 2.75
CA PHE A 103 -13.20 9.99 3.23
C PHE A 103 -14.46 9.50 2.50
N LEU A 104 -15.46 10.36 2.33
CA LEU A 104 -16.68 10.06 1.56
C LEU A 104 -16.36 9.65 0.12
N LEU A 105 -15.36 10.28 -0.50
CA LEU A 105 -14.92 9.92 -1.85
C LEU A 105 -14.43 8.47 -1.88
N ARG A 106 -13.67 8.03 -0.87
CA ARG A 106 -13.19 6.65 -0.78
C ARG A 106 -14.34 5.66 -0.56
N LEU A 107 -15.30 5.99 0.30
CA LEU A 107 -16.53 5.20 0.47
C LEU A 107 -17.31 5.10 -0.84
N LYS A 108 -17.46 6.21 -1.58
CA LYS A 108 -18.15 6.25 -2.86
C LYS A 108 -17.44 5.44 -3.93
N LEU A 109 -16.12 5.52 -4.04
CA LEU A 109 -15.35 4.66 -4.96
C LEU A 109 -15.61 3.17 -4.67
N HIS A 110 -15.61 2.78 -3.40
CA HIS A 110 -15.89 1.41 -2.99
C HIS A 110 -17.36 1.00 -3.25
N GLU A 111 -18.33 1.90 -3.02
CA GLU A 111 -19.74 1.68 -3.38
C GLU A 111 -19.90 1.45 -4.89
N ARG A 112 -19.19 2.23 -5.72
CA ARG A 112 -19.24 2.07 -7.19
C ARG A 112 -18.66 0.75 -7.66
N LEU A 113 -17.62 0.22 -7.01
CA LEU A 113 -17.16 -1.16 -7.27
C LEU A 113 -18.29 -2.16 -7.08
N LYS A 114 -19.03 -2.04 -5.96
CA LYS A 114 -20.14 -2.93 -5.65
C LYS A 114 -21.30 -2.80 -6.64
N ASP A 115 -21.64 -1.58 -7.05
CA ASP A 115 -22.65 -1.35 -8.08
C ASP A 115 -22.26 -2.01 -9.41
N PHE A 116 -21.00 -1.81 -9.83
CA PHE A 116 -20.50 -2.39 -11.07
C PHE A 116 -20.43 -3.92 -11.02
N ASP A 117 -20.04 -4.47 -9.87
CA ASP A 117 -19.98 -5.91 -9.67
C ASP A 117 -21.37 -6.55 -9.71
N LYS A 118 -22.34 -5.94 -9.04
CA LYS A 118 -23.75 -6.38 -9.04
C LYS A 118 -24.36 -6.32 -10.44
N ALA A 119 -23.95 -5.35 -11.25
CA ALA A 119 -24.36 -5.21 -12.65
C ALA A 119 -23.59 -6.14 -13.61
N ASN A 120 -22.66 -6.98 -13.12
CA ASN A 120 -21.75 -7.81 -13.91
C ASN A 120 -20.96 -7.01 -14.97
N ASN A 121 -20.60 -5.77 -14.67
CA ASN A 121 -19.88 -4.89 -15.59
C ASN A 121 -18.56 -4.35 -15.00
N LEU A 122 -18.15 -4.78 -13.80
CA LEU A 122 -16.88 -4.41 -13.20
C LEU A 122 -15.71 -5.03 -13.98
N THR A 123 -14.83 -4.18 -14.52
CA THR A 123 -13.64 -4.59 -15.27
C THR A 123 -12.39 -4.53 -14.41
N ASP A 124 -11.40 -5.39 -14.70
CA ASP A 124 -10.10 -5.36 -14.00
C ASP A 124 -9.42 -3.99 -14.11
N ALA A 125 -9.49 -3.35 -15.29
CA ALA A 125 -8.95 -2.01 -15.48
C ALA A 125 -9.58 -0.97 -14.52
N CYS A 126 -10.89 -1.08 -14.24
CA CYS A 126 -11.56 -0.20 -13.29
C CYS A 126 -11.15 -0.53 -11.84
N VAL A 127 -11.04 -1.80 -11.49
CA VAL A 127 -10.54 -2.26 -10.17
C VAL A 127 -9.14 -1.69 -9.89
N LEU A 128 -8.22 -1.85 -10.84
CA LEU A 128 -6.85 -1.35 -10.75
C LEU A 128 -6.81 0.17 -10.55
N LYS A 129 -7.59 0.92 -11.33
CA LYS A 129 -7.64 2.38 -11.19
C LYS A 129 -8.35 2.84 -9.92
N ILE A 130 -9.32 2.10 -9.39
CA ILE A 130 -9.91 2.41 -8.09
C ILE A 130 -8.89 2.23 -6.95
N ARG A 131 -8.01 1.21 -6.99
CA ARG A 131 -6.89 1.11 -6.02
C ARG A 131 -6.05 2.39 -6.01
N GLU A 132 -5.67 2.86 -7.19
CA GLU A 132 -4.90 4.09 -7.36
C GLU A 132 -5.67 5.32 -6.83
N GLY A 133 -6.96 5.46 -7.16
CA GLY A 133 -7.80 6.54 -6.65
C GLY A 133 -7.92 6.57 -5.12
N LEU A 134 -8.07 5.40 -4.49
CA LEU A 134 -8.08 5.25 -3.03
C LEU A 134 -6.74 5.64 -2.41
N GLN A 135 -5.64 5.37 -3.10
CA GLN A 135 -4.30 5.76 -2.65
C GLN A 135 -4.10 7.27 -2.67
N TYR A 136 -4.36 7.94 -3.80
CA TYR A 136 -4.19 9.39 -3.90
C TYR A 136 -5.15 10.15 -2.98
N ALA A 137 -6.37 9.65 -2.78
CA ALA A 137 -7.28 10.22 -1.79
C ALA A 137 -6.67 10.21 -0.37
N ARG A 138 -5.95 9.15 0.01
CA ARG A 138 -5.24 9.09 1.31
C ARG A 138 -4.09 10.07 1.38
N PHE A 139 -3.27 10.16 0.32
CA PHE A 139 -2.18 11.13 0.30
C PHE A 139 -2.69 12.55 0.44
N THR A 140 -3.72 12.95 -0.31
CA THR A 140 -4.34 14.28 -0.17
C THR A 140 -4.84 14.51 1.26
N ASN A 141 -5.48 13.51 1.88
CA ASN A 141 -5.92 13.60 3.27
C ASN A 141 -4.75 13.80 4.25
N GLU A 142 -3.65 13.07 4.08
CA GLU A 142 -2.45 13.17 4.92
C GLU A 142 -1.83 14.58 4.85
N TYR A 143 -1.69 15.16 3.65
CA TYR A 143 -1.15 16.51 3.50
C TYR A 143 -1.99 17.55 4.25
N ILE A 144 -3.32 17.41 4.21
CA ILE A 144 -4.24 18.31 4.92
C ILE A 144 -4.12 18.12 6.43
N ILE A 145 -4.16 16.89 6.93
CA ILE A 145 -4.03 16.59 8.37
C ILE A 145 -2.68 17.11 8.90
N GLU A 146 -1.58 16.84 8.19
CA GLU A 146 -0.25 17.27 8.60
C GLU A 146 -0.13 18.79 8.66
N TRP A 147 -0.67 19.48 7.65
CA TRP A 147 -0.72 20.94 7.67
C TRP A 147 -1.53 21.47 8.87
N MET A 148 -2.70 20.88 9.14
CA MET A 148 -3.58 21.29 10.24
C MET A 148 -2.94 21.06 11.62
N VAL A 149 -2.27 19.92 11.83
CA VAL A 149 -1.54 19.64 13.08
C VAL A 149 -0.39 20.63 13.26
N HIS A 150 0.42 20.83 12.22
CA HIS A 150 1.59 21.72 12.31
C HIS A 150 1.18 23.17 12.60
N ASN A 151 0.08 23.62 12.01
CA ASN A 151 -0.47 24.97 12.21
C ASN A 151 -1.36 25.08 13.46
N LYS A 152 -1.37 24.05 14.32
CA LYS A 152 -2.11 24.02 15.60
C LYS A 152 -3.61 24.26 15.42
N VAL A 153 -4.17 23.85 14.29
CA VAL A 153 -5.61 23.88 14.02
C VAL A 153 -6.29 22.72 14.72
N ILE A 154 -5.62 21.57 14.74
CA ILE A 154 -6.01 20.35 15.44
C ILE A 154 -4.83 19.83 16.25
N THR A 155 -5.12 19.03 17.27
CA THR A 155 -4.12 18.36 18.12
C THR A 155 -4.29 16.86 17.98
N PHE A 156 -3.18 16.15 17.79
CA PHE A 156 -3.21 14.69 17.82
C PHE A 156 -3.22 14.18 19.26
N GLU A 157 -4.13 13.25 19.54
CA GLU A 157 -4.19 12.50 20.79
C GLU A 157 -4.00 11.02 20.49
N GLU A 158 -3.02 10.40 21.16
CA GLU A 158 -2.78 8.98 21.04
C GLU A 158 -3.95 8.20 21.65
N THR A 159 -4.56 7.35 20.83
CA THR A 159 -5.69 6.51 21.22
C THR A 159 -5.49 5.11 20.67
N PRO A 160 -6.08 4.07 21.30
CA PRO A 160 -6.05 2.73 20.72
C PRO A 160 -6.63 2.72 19.31
N ILE A 161 -6.20 1.77 18.48
CA ILE A 161 -6.63 1.62 17.08
C ILE A 161 -8.17 1.70 16.99
N LEU A 162 -8.65 2.61 16.13
CA LEU A 162 -10.07 2.90 15.88
C LEU A 162 -10.88 3.37 17.12
N ALA A 163 -10.23 3.74 18.23
CA ALA A 163 -10.88 4.28 19.44
C ALA A 163 -10.96 5.82 19.47
N GLY A 164 -10.14 6.48 18.66
CA GLY A 164 -10.03 7.93 18.64
C GLY A 164 -11.23 8.63 17.99
N SER A 165 -11.09 9.94 17.87
CA SER A 165 -12.08 10.83 17.27
C SER A 165 -11.62 11.34 15.90
N PHE A 166 -12.56 11.95 15.19
CA PHE A 166 -12.27 12.78 14.03
C PHE A 166 -11.24 13.87 14.40
N PRO A 167 -10.26 14.20 13.54
CA PRO A 167 -10.06 13.73 12.16
C PRO A 167 -9.15 12.50 12.01
N PHE A 168 -8.57 11.98 13.09
CA PHE A 168 -7.61 10.86 13.03
C PHE A 168 -8.29 9.50 12.91
N VAL A 169 -9.56 9.43 13.32
CA VAL A 169 -10.43 8.27 13.10
C VAL A 169 -11.66 8.72 12.31
N LEU A 170 -11.79 8.16 11.11
CA LEU A 170 -12.85 8.43 10.16
C LEU A 170 -13.82 7.25 10.17
N LYS A 171 -15.13 7.52 10.13
CA LYS A 171 -16.18 6.50 10.13
C LYS A 171 -17.20 6.78 9.04
N ASP A 172 -17.76 5.71 8.49
CA ASP A 172 -18.90 5.79 7.59
C ASP A 172 -20.05 6.56 8.31
N PRO A 173 -20.65 7.58 7.69
CA PRO A 173 -21.73 8.36 8.30
C PRO A 173 -22.94 7.53 8.75
N SER A 174 -23.14 6.34 8.17
CA SER A 174 -24.20 5.41 8.58
C SER A 174 -23.94 4.73 9.93
N LEU A 175 -22.73 4.88 10.50
CA LEU A 175 -22.37 4.31 11.80
C LEU A 175 -22.49 5.33 12.93
N ASP A 176 -23.21 4.96 13.98
CA ASP A 176 -23.25 5.74 15.23
C ASP A 176 -21.89 5.74 15.95
N LYS A 177 -21.26 4.57 16.03
CA LYS A 177 -19.94 4.35 16.62
C LYS A 177 -19.18 3.24 15.90
N ILE A 178 -17.87 3.23 16.03
CA ILE A 178 -17.02 2.14 15.54
C ILE A 178 -17.00 1.04 16.60
N GLU A 179 -17.61 -0.09 16.28
CA GLU A 179 -17.53 -1.31 17.09
C GLU A 179 -17.01 -2.45 16.22
N LEU A 180 -15.96 -3.10 16.71
CA LEU A 180 -15.43 -4.31 16.10
C LEU A 180 -16.34 -5.49 16.42
N THR A 181 -16.60 -6.31 15.41
CA THR A 181 -17.50 -7.47 15.50
C THR A 181 -16.83 -8.71 14.94
N PRO A 182 -17.27 -9.92 15.32
CA PRO A 182 -16.70 -11.16 14.81
C PRO A 182 -16.70 -11.19 13.27
N GLY A 183 -15.52 -11.41 12.68
CA GLY A 183 -15.31 -11.55 11.24
C GLY A 183 -14.99 -10.24 10.53
N ASP A 184 -14.88 -9.13 11.26
CA ASP A 184 -14.31 -7.89 10.71
C ASP A 184 -12.88 -8.11 10.24
N VAL A 185 -12.54 -7.50 9.11
CA VAL A 185 -11.21 -7.55 8.50
C VAL A 185 -10.53 -6.21 8.67
N LEU A 186 -9.28 -6.24 9.13
CA LEU A 186 -8.46 -5.08 9.42
C LEU A 186 -7.30 -5.04 8.43
N LEU A 187 -7.30 -4.04 7.56
CA LEU A 187 -6.19 -3.74 6.67
C LEU A 187 -5.24 -2.81 7.39
N ILE A 188 -3.96 -3.19 7.48
CA ILE A 188 -2.98 -2.51 8.32
C ILE A 188 -1.79 -2.06 7.47
N ARG A 189 -1.41 -0.79 7.62
CA ARG A 189 -0.12 -0.28 7.16
C ARG A 189 0.81 -0.24 8.36
N GLY A 190 1.76 -1.18 8.38
CA GLY A 190 2.80 -1.21 9.40
C GLY A 190 3.80 -0.07 9.22
N LYS A 191 4.80 0.00 10.10
CA LYS A 191 5.83 1.07 10.10
C LYS A 191 7.19 0.67 9.51
N SER A 192 7.38 -0.60 9.17
CA SER A 192 8.68 -1.09 8.69
C SER A 192 8.85 -0.91 7.18
N PHE A 193 10.09 -0.99 6.70
CA PHE A 193 10.38 -1.07 5.26
C PHE A 193 9.83 -2.34 4.64
N VAL A 194 9.83 -3.47 5.35
CA VAL A 194 9.17 -4.71 4.88
C VAL A 194 7.68 -4.48 4.65
N SER A 195 7.01 -3.72 5.52
CA SER A 195 5.63 -3.30 5.28
C SER A 195 5.51 -2.45 4.01
N ALA A 196 6.41 -1.50 3.78
CA ALA A 196 6.42 -0.69 2.56
C ALA A 196 6.64 -1.55 1.30
N MET A 197 7.54 -2.54 1.37
CA MET A 197 7.79 -3.50 0.29
C MET A 197 6.52 -4.25 -0.12
N ILE A 198 5.80 -4.82 0.86
CA ILE A 198 4.56 -5.55 0.62
C ILE A 198 3.48 -4.64 0.05
N ALA A 199 3.32 -3.43 0.59
CA ALA A 199 2.32 -2.48 0.12
C ALA A 199 2.53 -2.08 -1.36
N ARG A 200 3.77 -2.16 -1.88
CA ARG A 200 4.14 -1.68 -3.22
C ARG A 200 4.48 -2.79 -4.22
N ILE A 201 4.51 -4.07 -3.82
CA ILE A 201 5.04 -5.16 -4.64
C ILE A 201 4.17 -5.48 -5.86
N GLY A 202 2.85 -5.31 -5.75
CA GLY A 202 1.93 -5.61 -6.85
C GLY A 202 2.10 -4.66 -8.02
N ASP A 203 1.61 -5.03 -9.19
CA ASP A 203 1.60 -4.21 -10.41
C ASP A 203 1.11 -2.80 -10.09
N GLU A 204 -0.01 -2.77 -9.37
CA GLU A 204 -0.58 -1.57 -8.79
C GLU A 204 -0.17 -1.43 -7.33
N GLU A 205 0.20 -0.22 -6.97
CA GLU A 205 0.66 0.10 -5.63
C GLU A 205 -0.53 0.27 -4.67
N GLY A 206 -0.43 -0.36 -3.50
CA GLY A 206 -1.41 -0.24 -2.42
C GLY A 206 -0.89 0.57 -1.25
N ASN A 207 -1.73 0.72 -0.22
CA ASN A 207 -1.42 1.45 1.00
C ASN A 207 -1.42 0.58 2.27
N PHE A 208 -1.65 -0.72 2.14
CA PHE A 208 -1.70 -1.66 3.25
C PHE A 208 -0.76 -2.83 3.03
N SER A 209 -0.13 -3.27 4.10
CA SER A 209 0.97 -4.25 4.07
C SER A 209 0.66 -5.50 4.87
N HIS A 210 -0.43 -5.48 5.63
CA HIS A 210 -0.77 -6.54 6.56
C HIS A 210 -2.29 -6.66 6.70
N LEU A 211 -2.76 -7.86 7.02
CA LEU A 211 -4.17 -8.19 7.12
C LEU A 211 -4.41 -9.00 8.40
N ALA A 212 -5.47 -8.66 9.11
CA ALA A 212 -5.92 -9.37 10.30
C ALA A 212 -7.44 -9.55 10.28
N ILE A 213 -7.95 -10.51 11.05
CA ILE A 213 -9.39 -10.76 11.22
C ILE A 213 -9.77 -10.81 12.70
N VAL A 214 -10.92 -10.24 13.03
CA VAL A 214 -11.50 -10.33 14.37
C VAL A 214 -12.07 -11.73 14.58
N GLY A 215 -11.34 -12.55 15.34
CA GLY A 215 -11.78 -13.84 15.82
C GLY A 215 -12.71 -13.73 17.03
N GLN A 216 -13.36 -14.84 17.38
CA GLN A 216 -14.17 -14.96 18.59
C GLN A 216 -13.87 -16.28 19.29
N ASP A 217 -13.54 -16.22 20.58
CA ASP A 217 -13.30 -17.40 21.39
C ASP A 217 -14.60 -18.11 21.83
N ASP A 218 -14.46 -19.24 22.53
CA ASP A 218 -15.60 -20.04 22.99
C ASP A 218 -16.43 -19.33 24.07
N LYS A 219 -15.88 -18.30 24.72
CA LYS A 219 -16.57 -17.46 25.72
C LYS A 219 -17.30 -16.27 25.08
N GLY A 220 -17.02 -16.00 23.80
CA GLY A 220 -17.58 -14.88 23.06
C GLY A 220 -16.69 -13.65 23.00
N GLU A 221 -15.50 -13.69 23.61
CA GLU A 221 -14.56 -12.58 23.64
C GLU A 221 -13.87 -12.40 22.28
N LEU A 222 -13.62 -11.14 21.92
CA LEU A 222 -12.99 -10.79 20.66
C LEU A 222 -11.48 -10.92 20.74
N GLN A 223 -10.93 -11.54 19.71
CA GLN A 223 -9.50 -11.74 19.52
C GLN A 223 -9.12 -11.23 18.14
N ILE A 224 -7.85 -10.89 17.93
CA ILE A 224 -7.30 -10.67 16.60
C ILE A 224 -6.50 -11.90 16.20
N VAL A 225 -6.80 -12.44 15.03
CA VAL A 225 -6.04 -13.52 14.41
C VAL A 225 -5.34 -12.96 13.18
N GLU A 226 -4.03 -13.13 13.14
CA GLU A 226 -3.16 -12.62 12.07
C GLU A 226 -1.93 -13.52 11.94
N SER A 227 -1.18 -13.38 10.84
CA SER A 227 0.10 -14.08 10.69
C SER A 227 1.24 -13.09 10.58
N LEU A 228 2.18 -13.15 11.53
CA LEU A 228 3.35 -12.28 11.62
C LEU A 228 4.57 -12.99 11.04
N ILE A 229 5.43 -12.24 10.33
CA ILE A 229 6.65 -12.79 9.72
C ILE A 229 7.52 -13.51 10.76
N GLN A 230 7.52 -13.03 12.01
CA GLN A 230 8.37 -13.53 13.09
C GLN A 230 7.78 -14.76 13.78
N GLU A 231 6.45 -14.86 13.87
CA GLU A 231 5.76 -15.79 14.75
C GLU A 231 4.87 -16.80 14.01
N GLY A 232 4.53 -16.56 12.74
CA GLY A 232 3.46 -17.27 12.05
C GLY A 232 2.10 -16.80 12.56
N VAL A 233 1.10 -17.68 12.54
CA VAL A 233 -0.27 -17.37 12.98
C VAL A 233 -0.31 -17.19 14.49
N VAL A 234 -0.80 -16.04 14.93
CA VAL A 234 -0.94 -15.67 16.33
C VAL A 234 -2.38 -15.25 16.64
N VAL A 235 -2.77 -15.43 17.91
CA VAL A 235 -4.06 -14.98 18.45
C VAL A 235 -3.78 -13.99 19.58
N THR A 236 -4.23 -12.75 19.40
CA THR A 236 -3.98 -11.64 20.34
C THR A 236 -5.28 -11.10 20.91
N PRO A 237 -5.42 -10.93 22.24
CA PRO A 237 -6.57 -10.24 22.83
C PRO A 237 -6.78 -8.87 22.21
N LEU A 238 -8.04 -8.54 21.87
CA LEU A 238 -8.35 -7.32 21.12
C LEU A 238 -7.79 -6.06 21.80
N ASP A 239 -7.95 -5.93 23.11
CA ASP A 239 -7.45 -4.78 23.87
C ASP A 239 -5.93 -4.67 23.90
N LYS A 240 -5.22 -5.79 23.77
CA LYS A 240 -3.76 -5.80 23.62
C LYS A 240 -3.38 -5.37 22.20
N TRP A 241 -4.02 -5.95 21.19
CA TRP A 241 -3.73 -5.66 19.78
C TRP A 241 -3.96 -4.18 19.45
N ARG A 242 -5.05 -3.58 19.95
CA ARG A 242 -5.39 -2.17 19.69
C ARG A 242 -4.39 -1.15 20.26
N LYS A 243 -3.45 -1.58 21.10
CA LYS A 243 -2.36 -0.71 21.62
C LYS A 243 -1.17 -0.63 20.65
N ALA A 244 -1.19 -1.39 19.55
CA ALA A 244 -0.19 -1.25 18.51
C ALA A 244 -0.24 0.15 17.88
N GLN A 245 0.93 0.65 17.49
CA GLN A 245 1.10 1.93 16.82
C GLN A 245 1.37 1.69 15.34
N ASP A 246 0.36 1.23 14.62
CA ASP A 246 0.39 1.11 13.15
C ASP A 246 0.01 2.43 12.50
N SER A 247 0.63 2.77 11.37
CA SER A 247 0.44 4.09 10.76
C SER A 247 -1.00 4.30 10.31
N ARG A 248 -1.66 3.22 9.86
CA ARG A 248 -3.04 3.23 9.41
C ARG A 248 -3.70 1.87 9.60
N VAL A 249 -4.97 1.89 9.99
CA VAL A 249 -5.82 0.69 10.03
C VAL A 249 -7.19 1.02 9.41
N ALA A 250 -7.60 0.27 8.39
CA ALA A 250 -8.92 0.37 7.79
C ALA A 250 -9.78 -0.86 8.15
N LEU A 251 -11.05 -0.61 8.46
CA LEU A 251 -12.03 -1.60 8.88
C LEU A 251 -12.95 -1.97 7.72
N PHE A 252 -12.98 -3.26 7.39
CA PHE A 252 -13.86 -3.84 6.40
C PHE A 252 -14.74 -4.92 7.02
N ARG A 253 -16.00 -5.01 6.57
CA ARG A 253 -16.97 -5.96 7.12
C ARG A 253 -17.72 -6.70 6.02
N LEU A 254 -17.84 -8.02 6.14
CA LEU A 254 -18.74 -8.79 5.31
C LEU A 254 -20.21 -8.55 5.76
N PRO A 255 -21.13 -8.16 4.87
CA PRO A 255 -22.54 -7.93 5.25
C PRO A 255 -23.25 -9.16 5.83
N ASP A 256 -22.87 -10.37 5.41
CA ASP A 256 -23.39 -11.62 5.95
C ASP A 256 -22.81 -11.87 7.35
N LYS A 257 -23.53 -11.40 8.37
CA LYS A 257 -23.15 -11.51 9.78
C LYS A 257 -23.06 -12.95 10.28
N ILE A 258 -23.86 -13.88 9.71
CA ILE A 258 -23.86 -15.28 10.12
C ILE A 258 -22.56 -15.93 9.63
N LEU A 259 -22.24 -15.72 8.35
CA LEU A 259 -21.00 -16.21 7.76
C LEU A 259 -19.76 -15.58 8.42
N ALA A 260 -19.77 -14.26 8.65
CA ALA A 260 -18.69 -13.56 9.34
C ALA A 260 -18.43 -14.12 10.75
N LYS A 261 -19.49 -14.38 11.53
CA LYS A 261 -19.37 -14.99 12.86
C LYS A 261 -18.86 -16.43 12.80
N LYS A 262 -19.28 -17.23 11.80
CA LYS A 262 -18.73 -18.58 11.58
C LYS A 262 -17.23 -18.50 11.25
N ALA A 263 -16.82 -17.59 10.36
CA ALA A 263 -15.43 -17.35 10.00
C ALA A 263 -14.58 -16.96 11.22
N ALA A 264 -15.06 -16.04 12.06
CA ALA A 264 -14.38 -15.59 13.27
C ALA A 264 -14.05 -16.72 14.25
N ARG A 265 -14.99 -17.66 14.44
CA ARG A 265 -14.80 -18.80 15.34
C ARG A 265 -13.84 -19.83 14.75
N LEU A 266 -13.99 -20.12 13.46
CA LEU A 266 -13.11 -21.08 12.76
C LEU A 266 -11.66 -20.61 12.74
N VAL A 267 -11.43 -19.33 12.42
CA VAL A 267 -10.07 -18.78 12.35
C VAL A 267 -9.44 -18.65 13.72
N TYR A 268 -10.22 -18.37 14.78
CA TYR A 268 -9.74 -18.42 16.16
C TYR A 268 -9.23 -19.82 16.52
N GLN A 269 -10.06 -20.85 16.32
CA GLN A 269 -9.69 -22.23 16.65
C GLN A 269 -8.48 -22.71 15.84
N TRP A 270 -8.42 -22.36 14.56
CA TRP A 270 -7.25 -22.67 13.72
C TRP A 270 -6.00 -21.91 14.17
N GLY A 271 -6.13 -20.64 14.54
CA GLY A 271 -5.01 -19.84 15.05
C GLY A 271 -4.38 -20.40 16.33
N LEU A 272 -5.17 -21.07 17.19
CA LEU A 272 -4.64 -21.77 18.37
C LEU A 272 -3.75 -22.97 18.00
N THR A 273 -4.00 -23.59 16.84
CA THR A 273 -3.25 -24.77 16.39
C THR A 273 -1.88 -24.45 15.78
N HIS A 274 -1.48 -23.16 15.75
CA HIS A 274 -0.21 -22.61 15.25
C HIS A 274 0.19 -23.11 13.85
N ALA A 275 0.18 -22.19 12.88
CA ALA A 275 0.78 -22.40 11.56
C ALA A 275 2.01 -21.49 11.38
N GLU A 276 3.09 -22.02 10.81
CA GLU A 276 4.28 -21.21 10.48
C GLU A 276 3.95 -20.15 9.41
N TYR A 277 4.76 -19.09 9.36
CA TYR A 277 4.61 -18.07 8.33
C TYR A 277 4.94 -18.63 6.94
N ASP A 278 4.07 -18.40 5.97
CA ASP A 278 4.34 -18.80 4.59
C ASP A 278 5.10 -17.71 3.81
N PHE A 279 6.41 -17.92 3.65
CA PHE A 279 7.27 -17.06 2.83
C PHE A 279 7.05 -17.22 1.33
N ALA A 280 6.44 -18.33 0.89
CA ALA A 280 6.15 -18.54 -0.53
C ALA A 280 4.97 -17.68 -1.03
N MET A 281 4.16 -17.19 -0.09
CA MET A 281 2.88 -16.52 -0.34
C MET A 281 1.96 -17.35 -1.24
N ASP A 282 1.94 -18.67 -1.01
CA ASP A 282 1.19 -19.66 -1.75
C ASP A 282 -0.07 -20.06 -0.98
N ASP A 283 -1.19 -19.41 -1.30
CA ASP A 283 -2.47 -19.61 -0.62
C ASP A 283 -3.30 -20.77 -1.20
N SER A 284 -2.63 -21.80 -1.73
CA SER A 284 -3.27 -23.04 -2.21
C SER A 284 -3.55 -24.06 -1.10
N HIS A 285 -2.82 -23.99 0.02
CA HIS A 285 -2.91 -24.92 1.16
C HIS A 285 -2.70 -24.18 2.47
N TYR A 286 -3.34 -24.61 3.56
CA TYR A 286 -3.35 -23.90 4.84
C TYR A 286 -2.44 -24.52 5.92
N ASP A 287 -1.40 -25.25 5.52
CA ASP A 287 -0.39 -25.83 6.43
C ASP A 287 0.54 -24.75 7.02
N ARG A 288 0.76 -23.69 6.25
CA ARG A 288 1.43 -22.45 6.64
C ARG A 288 0.52 -21.29 6.25
N ALA A 289 0.79 -20.10 6.77
CA ALA A 289 0.00 -18.95 6.39
C ALA A 289 0.74 -17.63 6.45
N PHE A 290 0.59 -16.81 5.43
CA PHE A 290 0.87 -15.38 5.52
C PHE A 290 -0.39 -14.61 5.92
N CYS A 291 -0.26 -13.29 6.18
CA CYS A 291 -1.31 -12.51 6.81
C CYS A 291 -2.65 -12.52 6.06
N SER A 292 -2.64 -12.39 4.73
CA SER A 292 -3.87 -12.41 3.94
C SER A 292 -4.49 -13.79 3.84
N GLU A 293 -3.67 -14.84 3.89
CA GLU A 293 -4.15 -16.22 3.88
C GLU A 293 -4.99 -16.58 5.11
N VAL A 294 -4.69 -15.99 6.29
CA VAL A 294 -5.52 -16.14 7.50
C VAL A 294 -6.97 -15.73 7.22
N VAL A 295 -7.18 -14.62 6.52
CA VAL A 295 -8.50 -14.12 6.16
C VAL A 295 -9.15 -14.99 5.08
N ARG A 296 -8.36 -15.42 4.09
CA ARG A 296 -8.84 -16.36 3.06
C ARG A 296 -9.32 -17.67 3.69
N TYR A 297 -8.53 -18.27 4.57
CA TYR A 297 -8.88 -19.48 5.33
C TYR A 297 -10.21 -19.31 6.05
N ALA A 298 -10.36 -18.21 6.79
CA ALA A 298 -11.56 -17.95 7.59
C ALA A 298 -12.84 -18.01 6.76
N PHE A 299 -12.86 -17.30 5.62
CA PHE A 299 -14.04 -17.23 4.76
C PHE A 299 -14.20 -18.46 3.85
N ASP A 300 -13.11 -19.06 3.38
CA ASP A 300 -13.15 -20.33 2.63
C ASP A 300 -13.82 -21.42 3.47
N LYS A 301 -13.30 -21.66 4.69
CA LYS A 301 -13.82 -22.71 5.58
C LYS A 301 -15.20 -22.38 6.12
N ALA A 302 -15.51 -21.11 6.40
CA ALA A 302 -16.84 -20.75 6.86
C ALA A 302 -17.92 -20.93 5.77
N SER A 303 -17.55 -20.74 4.51
CA SER A 303 -18.48 -20.81 3.38
C SER A 303 -18.51 -22.17 2.69
N ASP A 304 -17.71 -23.14 3.16
CA ASP A 304 -17.49 -24.45 2.53
C ASP A 304 -17.04 -24.29 1.06
N GLY A 305 -16.09 -23.38 0.81
CA GLY A 305 -15.52 -23.10 -0.52
C GLY A 305 -16.34 -22.16 -1.41
N LYS A 306 -17.49 -21.66 -0.94
CA LYS A 306 -18.38 -20.78 -1.75
C LYS A 306 -17.91 -19.33 -1.81
N LEU A 307 -17.10 -18.89 -0.84
CA LEU A 307 -16.55 -17.54 -0.74
C LEU A 307 -15.03 -17.60 -0.65
N ILE A 308 -14.37 -17.45 -1.80
CA ILE A 308 -12.91 -17.30 -1.87
C ILE A 308 -12.57 -15.82 -1.90
N VAL A 309 -11.72 -15.39 -0.97
CA VAL A 309 -11.26 -14.00 -0.79
C VAL A 309 -9.78 -13.92 -1.17
N PRO A 310 -9.34 -12.88 -1.92
CA PRO A 310 -10.13 -11.77 -2.45
C PRO A 310 -10.75 -12.14 -3.81
N LYS A 311 -11.75 -11.37 -4.25
CA LYS A 311 -12.35 -11.54 -5.58
C LYS A 311 -11.40 -11.09 -6.68
N TYR A 312 -10.67 -10.01 -6.43
CA TYR A 312 -9.72 -9.41 -7.36
C TYR A 312 -8.32 -9.44 -6.75
N ARG A 313 -7.44 -10.26 -7.33
CA ARG A 313 -6.07 -10.46 -6.85
C ARG A 313 -5.10 -9.45 -7.45
N SER A 314 -4.00 -9.21 -6.77
CA SER A 314 -2.88 -8.47 -7.31
C SER A 314 -1.95 -9.36 -8.15
N HIS A 315 -1.30 -8.76 -9.13
CA HIS A 315 -0.30 -9.39 -9.99
C HIS A 315 1.08 -8.82 -9.65
N VAL A 316 2.15 -9.53 -9.99
CA VAL A 316 3.55 -9.05 -9.82
C VAL A 316 4.31 -9.04 -11.15
N SER A 317 3.58 -8.87 -12.26
CA SER A 317 4.09 -8.95 -13.62
C SER A 317 5.04 -7.80 -13.99
N LYS A 318 4.98 -6.66 -13.29
CA LYS A 318 5.82 -5.47 -13.56
C LYS A 318 7.32 -5.77 -13.46
N PHE A 319 7.71 -6.80 -12.72
CA PHE A 319 9.09 -7.26 -12.60
C PHE A 319 9.54 -8.24 -13.70
N LYS A 320 8.70 -8.54 -14.71
CA LYS A 320 9.03 -9.32 -15.93
C LYS A 320 9.74 -10.67 -15.65
N ASP A 321 9.24 -11.42 -14.67
CA ASP A 321 9.84 -12.68 -14.18
C ASP A 321 11.28 -12.57 -13.66
N GLY A 322 11.73 -11.34 -13.36
CA GLY A 322 13.04 -11.05 -12.79
C GLY A 322 13.27 -11.78 -11.45
N PRO A 323 14.53 -11.86 -10.99
CA PRO A 323 14.88 -12.65 -9.82
C PRO A 323 14.30 -12.10 -8.50
N TYR A 324 13.85 -10.84 -8.48
CA TYR A 324 13.48 -10.14 -7.25
C TYR A 324 12.22 -10.69 -6.55
N PRO A 325 11.04 -10.82 -7.18
CA PRO A 325 9.89 -11.42 -6.49
C PRO A 325 10.20 -12.81 -5.93
N LYS A 326 10.91 -13.63 -6.71
CA LYS A 326 11.34 -14.97 -6.31
C LYS A 326 12.31 -14.95 -5.13
N SER A 327 13.20 -13.95 -5.04
CA SER A 327 14.13 -13.82 -3.92
C SER A 327 13.45 -13.41 -2.62
N LEU A 328 12.26 -12.79 -2.70
CA LEU A 328 11.37 -12.57 -1.56
C LEU A 328 10.51 -13.79 -1.21
N GLY A 329 10.53 -14.83 -2.04
CA GLY A 329 9.70 -16.03 -1.90
C GLY A 329 8.42 -16.01 -2.72
N VAL A 330 8.08 -14.90 -3.37
CA VAL A 330 6.89 -14.79 -4.22
C VAL A 330 7.11 -15.58 -5.52
N THR A 331 6.47 -16.74 -5.62
CA THR A 331 6.63 -17.66 -6.75
C THR A 331 5.44 -17.68 -7.71
N GLN A 332 4.27 -17.22 -7.25
CA GLN A 332 3.04 -17.21 -8.02
C GLN A 332 2.90 -15.91 -8.83
N ALA A 333 2.23 -15.98 -9.99
CA ALA A 333 1.98 -14.81 -10.85
C ALA A 333 0.97 -13.82 -10.24
N THR A 334 0.08 -14.33 -9.37
CA THR A 334 -0.89 -13.54 -8.61
C THR A 334 -0.74 -13.85 -7.13
N LEU A 335 -0.97 -12.87 -6.28
CA LEU A 335 -0.99 -13.04 -4.83
C LEU A 335 -2.19 -12.34 -4.22
N PHE A 336 -2.60 -12.79 -3.04
CA PHE A 336 -3.55 -12.06 -2.21
C PHE A 336 -2.80 -10.98 -1.46
N ALA A 337 -2.74 -9.78 -2.02
CA ALA A 337 -2.15 -8.64 -1.32
C ALA A 337 -3.13 -8.11 -0.27
N PRO A 338 -2.68 -7.61 0.90
CA PRO A 338 -3.57 -7.07 1.93
C PRO A 338 -4.54 -6.00 1.43
N TYR A 339 -4.09 -5.11 0.54
CA TYR A 339 -4.92 -4.07 -0.06
C TYR A 339 -5.93 -4.58 -1.10
N ASP A 340 -5.91 -5.87 -1.47
CA ASP A 340 -6.92 -6.43 -2.39
C ASP A 340 -8.33 -6.39 -1.79
N ILE A 341 -8.46 -6.42 -0.46
CA ILE A 341 -9.76 -6.26 0.22
C ILE A 341 -10.37 -4.88 -0.05
N GLU A 342 -9.55 -3.84 -0.25
CA GLU A 342 -10.07 -2.48 -0.52
C GLU A 342 -10.96 -2.42 -1.74
N VAL A 343 -10.73 -3.33 -2.69
CA VAL A 343 -11.46 -3.41 -3.95
C VAL A 343 -12.28 -4.68 -4.08
N ASP A 344 -12.48 -5.43 -2.98
CA ASP A 344 -13.40 -6.55 -2.96
C ASP A 344 -14.83 -6.05 -2.69
N PRO A 345 -15.72 -6.04 -3.71
CA PRO A 345 -17.06 -5.44 -3.60
C PRO A 345 -18.00 -6.17 -2.62
N ARG A 346 -17.57 -7.33 -2.10
CA ARG A 346 -18.33 -8.14 -1.15
C ARG A 346 -18.19 -7.62 0.28
N PHE A 347 -17.16 -6.84 0.58
CA PHE A 347 -16.96 -6.21 1.87
C PHE A 347 -17.57 -4.80 1.89
N GLN A 348 -17.78 -4.25 3.09
CA GLN A 348 -18.15 -2.86 3.32
C GLN A 348 -16.97 -2.15 3.95
N TYR A 349 -16.58 -1.01 3.39
CA TYR A 349 -15.58 -0.14 4.00
C TYR A 349 -16.23 0.76 5.06
N LEU A 350 -15.84 0.61 6.33
CA LEU A 350 -16.58 1.18 7.46
C LEU A 350 -15.85 2.31 8.20
N ALA A 351 -14.54 2.19 8.38
CA ALA A 351 -13.77 3.16 9.14
C ALA A 351 -12.28 3.12 8.78
N GLU A 352 -11.57 4.20 9.07
CA GLU A 352 -10.11 4.23 8.97
C GLU A 352 -9.52 5.07 10.10
N GLY A 353 -8.58 4.48 10.84
CA GLY A 353 -7.77 5.14 11.85
C GLY A 353 -6.37 5.44 11.31
N THR A 354 -5.83 6.58 11.70
CA THR A 354 -4.49 7.05 11.32
C THR A 354 -3.70 7.43 12.55
N PHE A 355 -2.49 6.89 12.68
CA PHE A 355 -1.55 7.27 13.73
C PHE A 355 -0.60 8.35 13.20
N TYR A 356 -0.93 9.61 13.50
CA TYR A 356 -0.25 10.79 12.96
C TYR A 356 1.28 10.76 13.07
N PRO A 357 1.91 10.36 14.20
CA PRO A 357 3.37 10.39 14.34
C PRO A 357 4.13 9.56 13.29
N LEU A 358 3.48 8.59 12.65
CA LEU A 358 4.11 7.74 11.63
C LEU A 358 3.83 8.17 10.20
N LEU A 359 2.90 9.10 9.94
CA LEU A 359 2.50 9.49 8.57
C LEU A 359 3.69 9.96 7.72
N ARG A 360 4.51 10.86 8.29
CA ARG A 360 5.72 11.37 7.63
C ARG A 360 6.68 10.25 7.26
N GLN A 361 6.94 9.33 8.20
CA GLN A 361 7.85 8.21 7.99
C GLN A 361 7.35 7.30 6.87
N VAL A 362 6.09 6.85 6.94
CA VAL A 362 5.57 5.90 5.94
C VAL A 362 5.46 6.52 4.55
N ARG A 363 5.18 7.82 4.44
CA ARG A 363 5.18 8.54 3.15
C ARG A 363 6.58 8.60 2.53
N ILE A 364 7.62 8.84 3.35
CA ILE A 364 9.02 8.79 2.90
C ILE A 364 9.37 7.37 2.44
N GLN A 365 9.06 6.35 3.23
CA GLN A 365 9.28 4.95 2.88
C GLN A 365 8.60 4.59 1.55
N ASP A 366 7.34 4.98 1.37
CA ASP A 366 6.60 4.71 0.15
C ASP A 366 7.25 5.35 -1.09
N SER A 367 7.76 6.58 -0.97
CA SER A 367 8.49 7.25 -2.06
C SER A 367 9.83 6.58 -2.41
N ILE A 368 10.53 6.04 -1.40
CA ILE A 368 11.76 5.28 -1.59
C ILE A 368 11.47 3.99 -2.33
N LEU A 369 10.45 3.26 -1.87
CA LEU A 369 10.03 1.99 -2.44
C LEU A 369 9.61 2.14 -3.90
N GLN A 370 8.81 3.17 -4.19
CA GLN A 370 8.40 3.47 -5.55
C GLN A 370 9.61 3.75 -6.45
N CYS A 371 10.58 4.55 -5.99
CA CYS A 371 11.82 4.80 -6.74
C CYS A 371 12.64 3.52 -6.97
N ILE A 372 12.87 2.71 -5.94
CA ILE A 372 13.63 1.46 -6.07
C ILE A 372 12.98 0.55 -7.11
N TYR A 373 11.67 0.32 -7.02
CA TYR A 373 10.95 -0.52 -7.99
C TYR A 373 10.97 0.08 -9.39
N GLU A 374 10.76 1.39 -9.54
CA GLU A 374 10.90 2.04 -10.84
C GLU A 374 12.29 1.84 -11.45
N TRP A 375 13.36 1.90 -10.65
CA TRP A 375 14.71 1.65 -11.14
C TRP A 375 14.91 0.19 -11.55
N MET A 376 14.35 -0.76 -10.80
CA MET A 376 14.40 -2.18 -11.16
C MET A 376 13.66 -2.46 -12.47
N ILE A 377 12.49 -1.84 -12.66
CA ILE A 377 11.59 -2.10 -13.78
C ILE A 377 12.01 -1.35 -15.06
N LYS A 378 12.39 -0.07 -14.92
CA LYS A 378 12.65 0.85 -16.04
C LYS A 378 14.13 1.03 -16.36
N LYS A 379 15.02 0.82 -15.37
CA LYS A 379 16.47 1.04 -15.52
C LYS A 379 17.28 -0.26 -15.33
N ASP A 380 16.62 -1.41 -15.30
CA ASP A 380 17.21 -2.74 -15.13
C ASP A 380 18.13 -2.85 -13.90
N TYR A 381 17.79 -2.16 -12.80
CA TYR A 381 18.54 -2.30 -11.55
C TYR A 381 18.34 -3.68 -10.94
N THR A 382 19.41 -4.27 -10.44
CA THR A 382 19.38 -5.53 -9.68
C THR A 382 20.33 -5.46 -8.50
N PHE A 383 20.08 -6.31 -7.52
CA PHE A 383 21.02 -6.53 -6.43
C PHE A 383 22.17 -7.42 -6.88
N TYR A 384 23.36 -7.11 -6.37
CA TYR A 384 24.57 -7.91 -6.51
C TYR A 384 25.08 -8.21 -5.12
N GLU A 385 25.33 -9.48 -4.83
CA GLU A 385 25.85 -9.88 -3.52
C GLU A 385 27.29 -9.37 -3.38
N PRO A 386 27.57 -8.46 -2.43
CA PRO A 386 28.95 -8.19 -2.09
C PRO A 386 29.51 -9.38 -1.30
N TRP A 387 30.81 -9.61 -1.41
CA TRP A 387 31.48 -10.78 -0.83
C TRP A 387 31.29 -10.93 0.69
N TRP A 388 30.98 -9.85 1.42
CA TRP A 388 30.73 -9.83 2.87
C TRP A 388 29.29 -10.23 3.26
N LEU A 389 28.32 -10.15 2.35
CA LEU A 389 26.90 -10.42 2.66
C LEU A 389 26.64 -11.92 2.89
N GLY A 390 27.37 -12.79 2.18
CA GLY A 390 27.30 -14.23 2.37
C GLY A 390 27.73 -14.67 3.77
N THR A 391 28.75 -14.01 4.34
CA THR A 391 29.19 -14.21 5.71
C THR A 391 28.22 -13.61 6.73
N GLU A 392 27.71 -12.39 6.51
CA GLU A 392 26.74 -11.77 7.42
C GLU A 392 25.39 -12.47 7.47
N ALA A 393 24.84 -12.92 6.34
CA ALA A 393 23.58 -13.69 6.35
C ALA A 393 23.76 -15.06 7.04
N THR A 394 24.93 -15.67 6.91
CA THR A 394 25.25 -16.95 7.57
C THR A 394 25.51 -16.74 9.07
N LEU A 395 26.22 -15.67 9.45
CA LEU A 395 26.44 -15.26 10.83
C LEU A 395 25.14 -14.79 11.49
N GLY A 396 24.28 -14.05 10.81
CA GLY A 396 22.97 -13.63 11.29
C GLY A 396 22.07 -14.84 11.56
N LYS A 397 22.04 -15.81 10.64
CA LYS A 397 21.34 -17.09 10.86
C LYS A 397 21.96 -17.89 12.01
N GLY A 398 23.29 -17.88 12.15
CA GLY A 398 24.03 -18.54 13.23
C GLY A 398 23.85 -17.90 14.61
N LEU A 399 23.98 -16.58 14.72
CA LEU A 399 23.76 -15.78 15.94
C LEU A 399 22.32 -15.91 16.42
N ARG A 400 21.37 -16.02 15.49
CA ARG A 400 19.97 -16.32 15.77
C ARG A 400 19.76 -17.75 16.28
N PHE A 401 20.40 -18.74 15.68
CA PHE A 401 20.42 -20.12 16.18
C PHE A 401 21.00 -20.19 17.61
N LEU A 402 21.95 -19.30 17.93
CA LEU A 402 22.55 -19.13 19.25
C LEU A 402 21.73 -18.25 20.22
N GLY A 403 20.59 -17.68 19.81
CA GLY A 403 19.67 -16.97 20.69
C GLY A 403 19.57 -15.45 20.54
N PHE A 404 20.37 -14.81 19.69
CA PHE A 404 20.34 -13.36 19.49
C PHE A 404 19.34 -12.95 18.39
N MET A 405 18.56 -11.89 18.59
CA MET A 405 17.52 -11.40 17.64
C MET A 405 16.40 -12.41 17.31
N LYS A 406 16.09 -13.35 18.23
CA LYS A 406 15.00 -14.34 18.05
C LYS A 406 13.67 -13.69 17.68
N ASP A 407 13.39 -12.50 18.20
CA ASP A 407 12.10 -11.81 18.03
C ASP A 407 11.96 -11.02 16.70
N GLN A 408 12.99 -10.97 15.83
CA GLN A 408 12.98 -10.10 14.64
C GLN A 408 12.79 -10.83 13.29
N MET A 409 13.17 -12.10 13.21
CA MET A 409 12.96 -12.98 12.05
C MET A 409 12.40 -14.32 12.57
N PRO A 410 12.12 -15.34 11.77
CA PRO A 410 11.96 -16.72 12.22
C PRO A 410 13.17 -17.59 11.81
N THR A 411 13.38 -18.75 12.46
CA THR A 411 14.50 -19.66 12.12
C THR A 411 14.33 -20.35 10.75
N TYR A 412 13.09 -20.47 10.28
CA TYR A 412 12.72 -21.10 9.02
C TYR A 412 12.65 -20.13 7.83
N MET A 413 12.97 -18.83 8.03
CA MET A 413 13.04 -17.88 6.92
C MET A 413 14.10 -18.31 5.88
N PRO A 414 13.77 -18.32 4.57
CA PRO A 414 14.74 -18.66 3.53
C PRO A 414 15.94 -17.70 3.55
N LYS A 415 17.15 -18.24 3.33
CA LYS A 415 18.39 -17.45 3.34
C LYS A 415 18.36 -16.34 2.28
N GLU A 416 17.81 -16.62 1.10
CA GLU A 416 17.70 -15.66 0.01
C GLU A 416 16.75 -14.50 0.34
N THR A 417 15.66 -14.78 1.07
CA THR A 417 14.76 -13.74 1.60
C THR A 417 15.50 -12.83 2.57
N ILE A 418 16.26 -13.39 3.52
CA ILE A 418 17.07 -12.61 4.48
C ILE A 418 18.05 -11.71 3.72
N LYS A 419 18.81 -12.26 2.77
CA LYS A 419 19.76 -11.48 1.97
C LYS A 419 19.08 -10.34 1.22
N THR A 420 17.95 -10.63 0.58
CA THR A 420 17.21 -9.63 -0.19
C THR A 420 16.73 -8.49 0.71
N ILE A 421 16.20 -8.81 1.90
CA ILE A 421 15.77 -7.81 2.88
C ILE A 421 16.96 -6.94 3.32
N LEU A 422 18.11 -7.54 3.67
CA LEU A 422 19.30 -6.80 4.10
C LEU A 422 19.85 -5.88 2.99
N LEU A 423 19.91 -6.38 1.75
CA LEU A 423 20.32 -5.57 0.60
C LEU A 423 19.35 -4.42 0.35
N PHE A 424 18.05 -4.67 0.51
CA PHE A 424 17.00 -3.67 0.35
C PHE A 424 17.08 -2.59 1.44
N GLU A 425 17.27 -2.97 2.69
CA GLU A 425 17.50 -2.07 3.83
C GLU A 425 18.73 -1.18 3.58
N GLY A 426 19.83 -1.75 3.10
CA GLY A 426 21.04 -0.98 2.77
C GLY A 426 20.81 0.13 1.74
N VAL A 427 19.98 -0.11 0.70
CA VAL A 427 19.58 0.94 -0.26
C VAL A 427 18.64 1.95 0.42
N SER A 428 17.65 1.43 1.15
CA SER A 428 16.57 2.25 1.73
C SER A 428 17.08 3.21 2.81
N ASP A 429 18.00 2.76 3.68
CA ASP A 429 18.59 3.60 4.73
C ASP A 429 19.36 4.79 4.16
N SER A 430 20.11 4.59 3.06
CA SER A 430 20.81 5.65 2.35
C SER A 430 19.84 6.71 1.80
N LEU A 431 18.76 6.25 1.17
CA LEU A 431 17.73 7.13 0.60
C LEU A 431 16.91 7.83 1.68
N GLU A 432 16.55 7.13 2.75
CA GLU A 432 15.78 7.65 3.87
C GLU A 432 16.52 8.79 4.58
N LYS A 433 17.80 8.57 4.90
CA LYS A 433 18.65 9.62 5.47
C LYS A 433 18.69 10.86 4.56
N ASN A 434 18.91 10.66 3.26
CA ASN A 434 18.94 11.74 2.28
C ASN A 434 17.59 12.48 2.20
N LEU A 435 16.46 11.77 2.22
CA LEU A 435 15.14 12.37 2.16
C LEU A 435 14.80 13.16 3.42
N PHE A 436 15.08 12.63 4.62
CA PHE A 436 14.84 13.38 5.85
C PHE A 436 15.63 14.69 5.91
N GLU A 437 16.88 14.68 5.43
CA GLU A 437 17.71 15.89 5.34
C GLU A 437 17.11 16.89 4.33
N LYS A 438 16.74 16.43 3.13
CA LYS A 438 16.16 17.30 2.07
C LYS A 438 14.79 17.84 2.44
N GLU A 439 13.94 17.02 3.03
CA GLU A 439 12.61 17.39 3.49
C GLU A 439 12.69 18.39 4.64
N LYS A 440 13.61 18.21 5.60
CA LYS A 440 13.86 19.22 6.65
C LYS A 440 14.27 20.57 6.05
N ALA A 441 15.19 20.58 5.08
CA ALA A 441 15.62 21.81 4.40
C ALA A 441 14.47 22.44 3.59
N PHE A 442 13.66 21.62 2.91
CA PHE A 442 12.48 22.06 2.17
C PHE A 442 11.48 22.72 3.11
N TYR A 443 11.17 22.07 4.23
CA TYR A 443 10.25 22.56 5.25
C TYR A 443 10.70 23.89 5.84
N GLN A 444 11.99 24.02 6.22
CA GLN A 444 12.55 25.26 6.75
C GLN A 444 12.42 26.44 5.78
N LYS A 445 12.49 26.17 4.47
CA LYS A 445 12.38 27.20 3.43
C LYS A 445 10.93 27.55 3.09
N ARG A 446 10.02 26.57 3.13
CA ARG A 446 8.67 26.68 2.55
C ARG A 446 7.54 26.69 3.58
N GLY A 447 7.75 26.10 4.75
CA GLY A 447 6.73 25.96 5.79
C GLY A 447 5.75 24.80 5.58
N TYR A 448 6.04 23.87 4.68
CA TYR A 448 5.24 22.68 4.37
C TYR A 448 6.11 21.54 3.82
N PRO A 449 5.64 20.27 3.88
CA PRO A 449 6.42 19.13 3.38
C PRO A 449 6.51 19.11 1.84
N PRO A 450 7.54 18.46 1.26
CA PRO A 450 7.65 18.24 -0.17
C PRO A 450 6.51 17.35 -0.69
N SER A 451 6.20 17.48 -1.98
CA SER A 451 5.26 16.58 -2.66
C SER A 451 5.86 15.19 -2.79
N PHE A 452 5.02 14.20 -3.09
CA PHE A 452 5.49 12.86 -3.40
C PHE A 452 6.47 12.86 -4.59
N GLN A 453 6.19 13.67 -5.62
CA GLN A 453 7.06 13.84 -6.77
C GLN A 453 8.41 14.49 -6.40
N ASP A 454 8.42 15.49 -5.52
CA ASP A 454 9.65 16.12 -5.03
C ASP A 454 10.55 15.09 -4.32
N MET A 455 9.96 14.19 -3.51
CA MET A 455 10.70 13.11 -2.86
C MET A 455 11.26 12.12 -3.88
N MET A 456 10.48 11.73 -4.90
CA MET A 456 10.97 10.86 -5.97
C MET A 456 12.12 11.49 -6.77
N LEU A 457 12.04 12.79 -7.08
CA LEU A 457 13.11 13.54 -7.75
C LEU A 457 14.36 13.61 -6.88
N ALA A 458 14.20 13.81 -5.56
CA ALA A 458 15.30 13.82 -4.62
C ALA A 458 16.01 12.45 -4.53
N ASN A 459 15.26 11.35 -4.59
CA ASN A 459 15.81 9.98 -4.66
C ASN A 459 16.54 9.73 -5.99
N GLU A 460 15.95 10.12 -7.12
CA GLU A 460 16.59 9.97 -8.44
C GLU A 460 17.90 10.77 -8.53
N GLN A 461 17.94 11.95 -7.91
CA GLN A 461 19.17 12.74 -7.81
C GLN A 461 20.23 12.02 -6.97
N LYS A 462 19.87 11.49 -5.80
CA LYS A 462 20.78 10.70 -4.95
C LYS A 462 21.30 9.46 -5.68
N ARG A 463 20.46 8.78 -6.45
CA ARG A 463 20.88 7.65 -7.30
C ARG A 463 21.95 8.06 -8.30
N LYS A 464 21.75 9.17 -9.02
CA LYS A 464 22.74 9.66 -10.01
C LYS A 464 24.06 10.04 -9.35
N GLU A 465 24.01 10.72 -8.21
CA GLU A 465 25.21 11.09 -7.44
C GLU A 465 25.98 9.85 -6.99
N ASP A 466 25.29 8.86 -6.45
CA ASP A 466 25.90 7.62 -5.96
C ASP A 466 26.48 6.76 -7.11
N CYS A 467 25.78 6.70 -8.25
CA CYS A 467 26.27 6.07 -9.48
C CYS A 467 27.58 6.74 -9.96
N ALA A 468 27.61 8.08 -10.01
CA ALA A 468 28.79 8.81 -10.44
C ALA A 468 30.00 8.66 -9.49
N LEU A 469 29.76 8.37 -8.20
CA LEU A 469 30.83 7.99 -7.27
C LEU A 469 31.36 6.59 -7.60
N TYR A 470 30.46 5.63 -7.82
CA TYR A 470 30.81 4.26 -8.17
C TYR A 470 31.65 4.18 -9.46
N GLU A 471 31.22 4.86 -10.53
CA GLU A 471 31.95 4.92 -11.81
C GLU A 471 33.37 5.51 -11.69
N LYS A 472 33.59 6.37 -10.69
CA LYS A 472 34.91 6.97 -10.40
C LYS A 472 35.77 6.10 -9.48
N GLY A 473 35.34 4.89 -9.16
CA GLY A 473 35.99 4.00 -8.19
C GLY A 473 35.98 4.57 -6.77
N LYS A 474 35.11 5.54 -6.47
CA LYS A 474 34.94 6.11 -5.13
C LYS A 474 33.93 5.29 -4.34
N LYS A 475 33.94 5.46 -3.02
CA LYS A 475 32.96 4.83 -2.13
C LYS A 475 31.55 5.33 -2.46
N SER A 476 30.75 4.48 -3.10
CA SER A 476 29.30 4.62 -3.23
C SER A 476 28.59 4.03 -2.00
N GLU A 477 27.46 4.59 -1.64
CA GLU A 477 26.59 4.12 -0.56
C GLU A 477 25.84 2.85 -0.93
N PHE A 478 25.33 2.72 -2.16
CA PHE A 478 24.59 1.51 -2.55
C PHE A 478 24.87 0.97 -3.97
N HIS A 479 25.44 1.75 -4.90
CA HIS A 479 25.72 1.24 -6.25
C HIS A 479 26.70 0.07 -6.31
N SER A 480 27.52 -0.12 -5.26
CA SER A 480 28.38 -1.29 -5.11
C SER A 480 27.61 -2.62 -5.04
N PHE A 481 26.35 -2.62 -4.58
CA PHE A 481 25.50 -3.80 -4.44
C PHE A 481 24.10 -3.65 -5.05
N PHE A 482 23.73 -2.49 -5.59
CA PHE A 482 22.45 -2.24 -6.26
C PHE A 482 22.62 -1.28 -7.45
N ARG A 483 22.64 -1.82 -8.67
CA ARG A 483 22.95 -1.03 -9.89
C ARG A 483 22.28 -1.60 -11.14
N GLY A 484 22.09 -0.74 -12.14
CA GLY A 484 21.60 -1.10 -13.47
C GLY A 484 22.69 -1.00 -14.54
N LYS A 485 22.32 -1.26 -15.80
CA LYS A 485 23.21 -1.07 -16.96
C LYS A 485 23.53 0.42 -17.12
N GLY A 486 24.81 0.78 -17.17
CA GLY A 486 25.26 2.17 -17.30
C GLY A 486 25.62 2.87 -15.98
N CYS A 487 25.80 2.10 -14.90
CA CYS A 487 26.56 2.49 -13.70
C CYS A 487 27.65 1.44 -13.43
N ASN A 488 28.31 0.91 -14.48
CA ASN A 488 29.34 -0.15 -14.41
C ASN A 488 30.65 0.35 -15.00
#